data_AF-A0A8K0K476-F1
#
_entry.id   AF-A0A8K0K476-F1
#
_cell.length_a   1.000
_cell.length_b   1.000
_cell.length_c   1.000
_cell.angle_alpha   90.00
_cell.angle_beta   90.00
_cell.angle_gamma   90.00
#
_symmetry.space_group_name_H-M   'P 1'
#
loop_
_entity.id
_entity.type
_entity.pdbx_description
1 polymer ?
#
loop_
_entity_poly.entity_id
_entity_poly.type
_entity_poly.pdbx_seq_one_letter_code
_entity_poly.pdbx_strand_id
1 'polypeptide(L)'
;MEDLKQKFLLLLTKQKFEDEEKPPEWMYRRKYSHSEEDSQIIEKDREILDSIDKEFFVEEYEFDSCRFELKKLPEKLTCDKIQQERLRLCQQQKVVSKKVLQLIHQKQSACNEEFK
;
A
#
# COMPACT_ATOMS: atom_id res chain seq x y z
N MET A 1 7.43 -19.60 8.74
CA MET A 1 7.08 -18.80 7.54
C MET A 1 5.71 -18.13 7.63
N GLU A 2 4.68 -18.84 8.09
CA GLU A 2 3.33 -18.27 8.28
C GLU A 2 3.30 -17.11 9.29
N ASP A 3 4.19 -17.16 10.28
CA ASP A 3 4.30 -16.18 11.35
C ASP A 3 4.75 -14.78 10.88
N LEU A 4 5.60 -14.69 9.85
CA LEU A 4 6.06 -13.41 9.31
C LEU A 4 4.97 -12.74 8.45
N LYS A 5 4.22 -13.55 7.69
CA LYS A 5 3.03 -13.09 6.96
C LYS A 5 1.99 -12.56 7.94
N GLN A 6 1.67 -13.31 9.00
CA GLN A 6 0.76 -12.89 10.07
C GLN A 6 1.20 -11.57 10.71
N LYS A 7 2.50 -11.42 11.04
CA LYS A 7 3.05 -10.20 11.65
C LYS A 7 2.98 -8.98 10.73
N PHE A 8 3.29 -9.13 9.43
CA PHE A 8 3.16 -8.02 8.47
C PHE A 8 1.70 -7.60 8.26
N LEU A 9 0.79 -8.57 8.23
CA LEU A 9 -0.64 -8.31 8.14
C LEU A 9 -1.22 -7.64 9.37
N LEU A 10 -0.70 -8.00 10.55
CA LEU A 10 -1.01 -7.36 11.82
C LEU A 10 -0.48 -5.92 11.88
N LEU A 11 0.68 -5.62 11.30
CA LEU A 11 1.21 -4.26 11.22
C LEU A 11 0.35 -3.36 10.33
N LEU A 12 -0.09 -3.88 9.17
CA LEU A 12 -1.00 -3.17 8.27
C LEU A 12 -2.38 -2.93 8.89
N THR A 13 -2.84 -3.81 9.79
CA THR A 13 -4.12 -3.67 10.49
C THR A 13 -4.03 -2.95 11.83
N LYS A 14 -2.84 -2.85 12.45
CA LYS A 14 -2.58 -2.08 13.67
C LYS A 14 -2.43 -0.58 13.41
N GLN A 15 -2.13 -0.17 12.19
CA GLN A 15 -2.21 1.23 11.76
C GLN A 15 -3.68 1.63 11.54
N LYS A 16 -4.53 1.41 12.55
CA LYS A 16 -5.89 1.93 12.59
C LYS A 16 -5.82 3.36 13.12
N PHE A 17 -6.22 4.30 12.27
CA PHE A 17 -6.75 5.58 12.73
C PHE A 17 -7.91 5.28 13.69
N GLU A 18 -7.83 5.83 14.90
CA GLU A 18 -8.94 5.82 15.85
C GLU A 18 -10.04 6.74 15.32
N ASP A 19 -10.83 6.24 14.37
CA ASP A 19 -12.20 6.69 14.14
C ASP A 19 -12.97 5.51 13.53
N GLU A 20 -14.02 5.12 14.26
CA GLU A 20 -14.86 3.94 14.05
C GLU A 20 -15.74 4.08 12.79
N GLU A 21 -15.14 4.04 11.61
CA GLU A 21 -15.84 3.65 10.38
C GLU A 21 -15.32 2.29 9.92
N LYS A 22 -16.23 1.32 9.83
CA LYS A 22 -15.96 -0.03 9.34
C LYS A 22 -15.13 0.08 8.05
N PRO A 23 -13.90 -0.47 8.01
CA PRO A 23 -13.03 -0.30 6.85
C PRO A 23 -13.75 -0.75 5.58
N PRO A 24 -13.64 -0.02 4.46
CA PRO A 24 -14.35 -0.34 3.23
C PRO A 24 -14.17 -1.82 2.84
N GLU A 25 -15.22 -2.46 2.33
CA GLU A 25 -15.23 -3.91 2.09
C GLU A 25 -14.07 -4.42 1.20
N TRP A 26 -13.53 -3.54 0.34
CA TRP A 26 -12.35 -3.82 -0.48
C TRP A 26 -11.04 -4.00 0.32
N MET A 27 -10.97 -3.54 1.58
CA MET A 27 -9.87 -3.82 2.51
C MET A 27 -9.85 -5.28 2.96
N TYR A 28 -11.00 -5.95 3.01
CA TYR A 28 -11.13 -7.35 3.45
C TYR A 28 -11.00 -8.37 2.31
N ARG A 29 -10.98 -7.93 1.05
CA ARG A 29 -10.86 -8.82 -0.11
C ARG A 29 -9.42 -9.31 -0.30
N ARG A 30 -8.95 -10.20 0.59
CA ARG A 30 -7.81 -11.09 0.37
C ARG A 30 -8.35 -12.49 0.11
N LYS A 31 -8.69 -12.78 -1.15
CA LYS A 31 -8.72 -14.16 -1.63
C LYS A 31 -7.77 -14.23 -2.81
N TYR A 32 -6.66 -14.92 -2.60
CA TYR A 32 -5.79 -15.39 -3.68
C TYR A 32 -6.58 -16.47 -4.42
N SER A 33 -7.12 -16.15 -5.59
CA SER A 33 -7.52 -17.13 -6.60
C SER A 33 -6.78 -16.80 -7.89
N HIS A 34 -5.88 -17.69 -8.31
CA HIS A 34 -5.22 -17.60 -9.61
C HIS A 34 -6.24 -17.81 -10.74
N SER A 35 -6.52 -16.76 -11.52
CA SER A 35 -7.01 -16.83 -12.90
C SER A 35 -6.79 -15.45 -13.57
N GLU A 36 -7.03 -15.36 -14.88
CA GLU A 36 -6.71 -14.27 -15.83
C GLU A 36 -6.93 -12.81 -15.36
N GLU A 37 -7.72 -12.59 -14.31
CA GLU A 37 -7.86 -11.33 -13.57
C GLU A 37 -6.53 -10.80 -12.99
N ASP A 38 -5.58 -11.68 -12.68
CA ASP A 38 -4.27 -11.31 -12.11
C ASP A 38 -3.46 -10.39 -13.05
N SER A 39 -3.54 -10.55 -14.37
CA SER A 39 -2.78 -9.70 -15.31
C SER A 39 -3.32 -8.27 -15.35
N GLN A 40 -4.64 -8.10 -15.33
CA GLN A 40 -5.25 -6.77 -15.25
C GLN A 40 -5.05 -6.12 -13.88
N ILE A 41 -5.02 -6.92 -12.80
CA ILE A 41 -4.69 -6.44 -11.46
C ILE A 41 -3.23 -5.99 -11.39
N ILE A 42 -2.30 -6.69 -12.05
CA ILE A 42 -0.89 -6.30 -12.12
C ILE A 42 -0.71 -4.98 -12.86
N GLU A 43 -1.41 -4.77 -13.99
CA GLU A 43 -1.29 -3.51 -14.74
C GLU A 43 -1.89 -2.33 -13.96
N LYS A 44 -3.05 -2.52 -13.32
CA LYS A 44 -3.65 -1.49 -12.43
C LYS A 44 -2.78 -1.18 -11.23
N ASP A 45 -2.19 -2.20 -10.61
CA ASP A 45 -1.23 -2.01 -9.51
C ASP A 45 -0.01 -1.21 -10.00
N ARG A 46 0.45 -1.45 -11.23
CA ARG A 46 1.56 -0.69 -11.84
C ARG A 46 1.20 0.77 -12.07
N GLU A 47 0.04 1.04 -12.67
CA GLU A 47 -0.45 2.41 -12.86
C GLU A 47 -0.55 3.17 -11.54
N ILE A 48 -1.02 2.50 -10.48
CA ILE A 48 -1.09 3.09 -9.13
C ILE A 48 0.31 3.39 -8.59
N LEU A 49 1.28 2.48 -8.75
CA LEU A 49 2.66 2.74 -8.33
C LEU A 49 3.28 3.90 -9.11
N ASP A 50 3.07 3.95 -10.42
CA ASP A 50 3.59 5.00 -11.29
C ASP A 50 2.94 6.36 -11.00
N SER A 51 1.74 6.38 -10.39
CA SER A 51 1.06 7.60 -9.93
C SER A 51 1.59 8.18 -8.62
N ILE A 52 2.43 7.43 -7.87
CA ILE A 52 2.98 7.89 -6.60
C ILE A 52 4.12 8.87 -6.88
N ASP A 53 4.06 10.03 -6.23
CA ASP A 53 5.09 11.07 -6.33
C ASP A 53 6.47 10.53 -5.92
N LYS A 54 7.49 10.89 -6.71
CA LYS A 54 8.84 10.33 -6.56
C LYS A 54 9.50 10.73 -5.25
N GLU A 55 9.06 11.86 -4.69
CA GLU A 55 9.46 12.41 -3.40
C GLU A 55 9.28 11.42 -2.25
N PHE A 56 8.32 10.49 -2.34
CA PHE A 56 8.13 9.43 -1.34
C PHE A 56 9.22 8.36 -1.34
N PHE A 57 10.06 8.30 -2.38
CA PHE A 57 11.12 7.29 -2.52
C PHE A 57 12.52 7.87 -2.31
N VAL A 58 12.64 9.14 -1.92
CA VAL A 58 13.92 9.78 -1.67
C VAL A 58 14.45 9.33 -0.31
N GLU A 59 15.73 8.93 -0.24
CA GLU A 59 16.41 8.52 0.99
C GLU A 59 16.81 9.71 1.90
N GLU A 60 16.16 10.86 1.72
CA GLU A 60 16.44 12.05 2.52
C GLU A 60 15.83 11.93 3.90
N TYR A 61 16.66 12.10 4.93
CA TYR A 61 16.28 11.96 6.34
C TYR A 61 15.21 12.99 6.79
N GLU A 62 14.99 14.06 6.03
CA GLU A 62 14.09 15.17 6.40
C GLU A 62 12.75 15.17 5.63
N PHE A 63 12.44 14.15 4.83
CA PHE A 63 11.19 14.14 4.07
C PHE A 63 9.97 13.92 4.97
N ASP A 64 9.18 14.98 5.18
CA ASP A 64 7.89 14.95 5.88
C ASP A 64 6.76 14.66 4.89
N SER A 65 6.45 13.36 4.76
CA SER A 65 5.39 12.84 3.89
C SER A 65 4.00 13.38 4.24
N CYS A 66 3.71 13.57 5.53
CA CYS A 66 2.43 14.10 6.00
C CYS A 66 2.25 15.54 5.51
N ARG A 67 3.26 16.40 5.74
CA ARG A 67 3.22 17.79 5.32
C ARG A 67 3.23 17.95 3.81
N PHE A 68 3.90 17.05 3.09
CA PHE A 68 3.89 17.02 1.62
C PHE A 68 2.50 16.77 1.05
N GLU A 69 1.76 15.78 1.57
CA GLU A 69 0.37 15.52 1.12
C GLU A 69 -0.59 16.63 1.51
N LEU A 70 -0.50 17.15 2.75
CA LEU A 70 -1.37 18.21 3.22
C LEU A 70 -1.25 19.49 2.37
N LYS A 71 -0.07 19.77 1.79
CA LYS A 71 0.14 20.91 0.88
C LYS A 71 -0.58 20.78 -0.46
N LYS A 72 -0.95 19.56 -0.88
CA LYS A 72 -1.68 19.32 -2.13
C LYS A 72 -3.17 19.56 -1.98
N LEU A 73 -3.65 19.66 -0.75
CA LEU A 73 -5.06 19.89 -0.47
C LEU A 73 -5.46 21.31 -0.86
N PRO A 74 -6.66 21.49 -1.44
CA PRO A 74 -7.17 22.81 -1.77
C PRO A 74 -7.46 23.63 -0.50
N GLU A 75 -7.35 24.96 -0.61
CA GLU A 75 -7.62 25.89 0.50
C GLU A 75 -9.06 25.75 1.04
N LYS A 76 -10.01 25.40 0.18
CA LYS A 76 -11.38 25.01 0.57
C LYS A 76 -11.54 23.49 0.51
N LEU A 77 -11.54 22.88 1.69
CA LEU A 77 -11.75 21.45 1.89
C LEU A 77 -13.24 21.14 2.06
N THR A 78 -13.72 20.16 1.30
CA THR A 78 -15.03 19.54 1.50
C THR A 78 -14.83 18.11 2.00
N CYS A 79 -15.78 17.58 2.79
CA CYS A 79 -15.69 16.21 3.30
C CYS A 79 -15.47 15.19 2.18
N ASP A 80 -16.15 15.36 1.04
CA ASP A 80 -16.02 14.48 -0.12
C ASP A 80 -14.59 14.44 -0.68
N LYS A 81 -13.91 15.60 -0.75
CA LYS A 81 -12.53 15.68 -1.22
C LYS A 81 -11.56 15.03 -0.23
N ILE A 82 -11.76 15.26 1.08
CA ILE A 82 -10.96 14.59 2.11
C ILE A 82 -11.11 13.07 1.99
N GLN A 83 -12.34 12.60 1.81
CA GLN A 83 -12.62 11.18 1.66
C GLN A 83 -11.98 10.61 0.39
N GLN A 84 -12.04 11.34 -0.73
CA GLN A 84 -11.40 10.94 -1.98
C GLN A 84 -9.87 10.83 -1.84
N GLU A 85 -9.22 11.84 -1.25
CA GLU A 85 -7.77 11.81 -1.01
C GLU A 85 -7.38 10.69 -0.05
N ARG A 86 -8.16 10.47 1.02
CA ARG A 86 -7.98 9.34 1.94
C ARG A 86 -8.05 8.00 1.19
N LEU A 87 -9.05 7.82 0.33
CA LEU A 87 -9.21 6.60 -0.46
C LEU A 87 -8.03 6.39 -1.42
N ARG A 88 -7.57 7.45 -2.09
CA ARG A 88 -6.37 7.43 -2.96
C ARG A 88 -5.15 6.94 -2.19
N LEU A 89 -4.87 7.55 -1.03
CA LEU A 89 -3.72 7.19 -0.19
C LEU A 89 -3.80 5.75 0.32
N CYS A 90 -4.98 5.30 0.78
CA CYS A 90 -5.16 3.91 1.21
C CYS A 90 -4.96 2.92 0.05
N GLN A 91 -5.39 3.26 -1.17
CA GLN A 91 -5.18 2.42 -2.35
C GLN A 91 -3.69 2.33 -2.70
N GLN A 92 -2.98 3.46 -2.74
CA GLN A 92 -1.53 3.50 -2.97
C GLN A 92 -0.78 2.67 -1.92
N GLN A 93 -1.10 2.85 -0.62
CA GLN A 93 -0.50 2.08 0.47
C GLN A 93 -0.70 0.57 0.29
N LYS A 94 -1.91 0.13 -0.10
CA LYS A 94 -2.20 -1.29 -0.32
C LYS A 94 -1.34 -1.88 -1.43
N VAL A 95 -1.20 -1.17 -2.55
CA VAL A 95 -0.41 -1.62 -3.70
C VAL A 95 1.08 -1.68 -3.35
N VAL A 96 1.61 -0.64 -2.71
CA VAL A 96 3.00 -0.61 -2.23
C VAL A 96 3.26 -1.77 -1.27
N SER A 97 2.37 -1.99 -0.30
CA SER A 97 2.49 -3.08 0.66
C SER A 97 2.51 -4.46 -0.01
N LYS A 98 1.63 -4.67 -1.00
CA LYS A 98 1.63 -5.89 -1.82
C LYS A 98 2.95 -6.07 -2.56
N LYS A 99 3.47 -5.00 -3.17
CA LYS A 99 4.73 -5.05 -3.92
C LYS A 99 5.94 -5.32 -3.02
N VAL A 100 6.01 -4.68 -1.86
CA VAL A 100 7.06 -4.93 -0.85
C VAL A 100 7.04 -6.39 -0.40
N LEU A 101 5.86 -6.94 -0.11
CA LEU A 101 5.73 -8.34 0.27
C LEU A 101 6.21 -9.30 -0.84
N GLN A 102 5.86 -9.01 -2.10
CA GLN A 102 6.35 -9.77 -3.25
C GLN A 102 7.88 -9.71 -3.35
N LEU A 103 8.48 -8.53 -3.21
CA LEU A 103 9.94 -8.36 -3.25
C LEU A 103 10.64 -9.11 -2.10
N ILE A 104 10.07 -9.09 -0.89
CA ILE A 104 10.58 -9.87 0.25
C ILE A 104 10.60 -11.35 -0.10
N HIS A 105 9.50 -11.88 -0.65
CA HIS A 105 9.43 -13.29 -1.06
C HIS A 105 10.44 -13.64 -2.16
N GLN A 106 10.61 -12.77 -3.15
CA GLN A 106 11.61 -12.96 -4.21
C GLN A 106 13.03 -13.00 -3.65
N LYS A 107 13.39 -12.05 -2.77
CA LYS A 107 14.71 -12.03 -2.12
C LYS A 107 14.94 -13.26 -1.24
N GLN A 108 13.92 -13.72 -0.52
CA GLN A 108 13.99 -14.95 0.27
C GLN A 108 14.21 -16.19 -0.62
N SER A 109 13.51 -16.28 -1.77
CA SER A 109 13.69 -17.37 -2.72
C SER A 109 15.10 -17.39 -3.29
N ALA A 110 15.60 -16.23 -3.75
CA ALA A 110 16.95 -16.09 -4.29
C ALA A 110 18.02 -16.47 -3.27
N CYS A 111 17.89 -16.00 -2.02
CA CYS A 111 18.78 -16.39 -0.92
C CYS A 111 18.76 -17.92 -0.72
N ASN A 112 17.59 -18.55 -0.66
CA ASN A 112 17.50 -20.01 -0.51
C ASN A 112 18.10 -20.79 -1.69
N GLU A 113 18.13 -20.21 -2.90
CA GLU A 113 18.79 -20.81 -4.07
C GLU A 113 20.31 -20.64 -4.01
N GLU A 114 20.83 -19.50 -3.54
CA GLU A 114 22.27 -19.27 -3.37
C GLU A 114 22.91 -20.20 -2.32
N PHE A 115 22.14 -20.58 -1.29
CA PHE A 115 22.61 -21.44 -0.18
C PHE A 115 22.14 -22.90 -0.29
N LYS A 116 21.75 -23.35 -1.48
CA LYS A 116 21.39 -24.75 -1.80
C LYS A 116 22.55 -25.50 -2.44
#